data_AF-A0A7S3XA11-F1
#
_entry.id   AF-A0A7S3XA11-F1
#
_cell.length_a   1.000
_cell.length_b   1.000
_cell.length_c   1.000
_cell.angle_alpha   90.00
_cell.angle_beta   90.00
_cell.angle_gamma   90.00
#
_symmetry.space_group_name_H-M   'P 1'
#
loop_
_entity.id
_entity.type
_entity.pdbx_description
1 polymer ?
#
loop_
_entity_poly.entity_id
_entity_poly.type
_entity_poly.pdbx_seq_one_letter_code
_entity_poly.pdbx_strand_id
1 'polypeptide(L)'
;ASKAERKREKQLGRIGPITSEITKEERELKRRQAEAAEREQSRRRKLGKLKYGERRPEVLCSDELVSSLRALPHQPETDLMAERFDSMRERNLIEVRSRARKPKRPKRNVYTRESHKDRRYSATGKPVGFDKSEAPVWV
;
A
#
# COMPACT_ATOMS: atom_id res chain seq x y z
N ALA A 1 -3.03 -38.30 -56.13
CA ALA A 1 -3.72 -37.70 -54.98
C ALA A 1 -4.38 -36.39 -55.39
N SER A 2 -5.70 -36.31 -55.23
CA SER A 2 -6.48 -35.08 -55.43
C SER A 2 -5.95 -33.96 -54.52
N LYS A 3 -6.07 -32.69 -54.94
CA LYS A 3 -5.68 -31.52 -54.12
C LYS A 3 -6.36 -31.54 -52.74
N ALA A 4 -7.54 -32.16 -52.62
CA ALA A 4 -8.27 -32.32 -51.36
C ALA A 4 -7.59 -33.31 -50.40
N GLU A 5 -7.05 -34.41 -50.90
CA GLU A 5 -6.36 -35.43 -50.08
C GLU A 5 -5.07 -34.87 -49.49
N ARG A 6 -4.28 -34.15 -50.30
CA ARG A 6 -3.06 -33.48 -49.83
C ARG A 6 -3.34 -32.42 -48.76
N LYS A 7 -4.50 -31.75 -48.81
CA LYS A 7 -4.91 -30.80 -47.76
C LYS A 7 -5.26 -31.53 -46.46
N ARG A 8 -5.95 -32.67 -46.54
CA ARG A 8 -6.28 -33.51 -45.38
C ARG A 8 -5.03 -34.07 -44.70
N GLU A 9 -4.09 -34.61 -45.47
CA GLU A 9 -2.80 -35.09 -44.93
C GLU A 9 -2.02 -33.98 -44.20
N LYS A 10 -1.98 -32.77 -44.78
CA LYS A 10 -1.36 -31.61 -44.11
C LYS A 10 -2.06 -31.22 -42.81
N GLN A 11 -3.38 -31.34 -42.74
CA GLN A 11 -4.13 -31.06 -41.51
C GLN A 11 -3.86 -32.13 -40.45
N LEU A 12 -3.83 -33.40 -40.84
CA LEU A 12 -3.51 -34.53 -39.95
C LEU A 12 -2.08 -34.43 -39.40
N GLY A 13 -1.12 -34.03 -40.24
CA GLY A 13 0.27 -33.82 -39.82
C GLY A 13 0.47 -32.68 -38.81
N ARG A 14 -0.48 -31.74 -38.70
CA ARG A 14 -0.45 -30.66 -37.70
C ARG A 14 -0.90 -31.13 -36.31
N ILE A 15 -1.59 -32.26 -36.20
CA ILE A 15 -2.15 -32.72 -34.92
C ILE A 15 -1.04 -32.98 -33.90
N GLY A 16 0.07 -33.61 -34.28
CA GLY A 16 1.19 -33.89 -33.38
C GLY A 16 1.83 -32.63 -32.76
N PRO A 17 2.20 -31.62 -33.57
CA PRO A 17 2.67 -30.33 -33.05
C PRO A 17 1.65 -29.68 -32.11
N ILE A 18 0.38 -29.63 -32.51
CA ILE A 18 -0.69 -29.02 -31.71
C ILE A 18 -0.84 -29.73 -30.35
N THR A 19 -0.84 -31.07 -30.32
CA THR A 19 -0.93 -31.80 -29.04
C THR A 19 0.32 -31.59 -28.18
N SER A 20 1.51 -31.52 -28.78
CA SER A 20 2.74 -31.22 -28.04
C SER A 20 2.74 -29.81 -27.43
N GLU A 21 2.19 -28.83 -28.14
CA GLU A 21 2.01 -27.46 -27.65
C GLU A 21 1.02 -27.43 -26.49
N ILE A 22 -0.15 -28.06 -26.64
CA ILE A 22 -1.17 -28.16 -25.59
C ILE A 22 -0.58 -28.79 -24.32
N THR A 23 0.12 -29.93 -24.44
CA THR A 23 0.70 -30.60 -23.26
C THR A 23 1.77 -29.75 -22.57
N LYS A 24 2.53 -28.96 -23.32
CA LYS A 24 3.52 -28.02 -22.77
C LYS A 24 2.82 -26.89 -22.02
N GLU A 25 1.79 -26.29 -22.61
CA GLU A 25 1.00 -25.23 -21.98
C GLU A 25 0.33 -25.72 -20.69
N GLU A 26 -0.25 -26.93 -20.69
CA GLU A 26 -0.84 -27.54 -19.50
C GLU A 26 0.18 -27.74 -18.38
N ARG A 27 1.40 -28.17 -18.70
CA ARG A 27 2.48 -28.32 -17.71
C ARG A 27 2.89 -26.98 -17.14
N GLU A 28 3.04 -25.95 -17.97
CA GLU A 28 3.37 -24.60 -17.52
C GLU A 28 2.25 -24.02 -16.65
N LEU A 29 0.99 -24.22 -17.01
CA LEU A 29 -0.17 -23.80 -16.22
C LEU A 29 -0.19 -24.49 -14.85
N LYS A 30 0.01 -25.82 -14.81
CA LYS A 30 0.11 -26.56 -13.54
C LYS A 30 1.25 -26.06 -12.67
N ARG A 31 2.41 -25.77 -13.26
CA ARG A 31 3.56 -25.20 -12.52
C ARG A 31 3.21 -23.83 -11.93
N ARG A 32 2.62 -22.94 -12.73
CA ARG A 32 2.18 -21.62 -12.27
C ARG A 32 1.13 -21.70 -11.17
N GLN A 33 0.20 -22.66 -11.26
CA GLN A 33 -0.81 -22.90 -10.23
C GLN A 33 -0.18 -23.40 -8.93
N ALA A 34 0.76 -24.35 -9.00
CA ALA A 34 1.48 -24.85 -7.83
C ALA A 34 2.30 -23.73 -7.16
N GLU A 35 3.08 -22.96 -7.94
CA GLU A 35 3.82 -21.81 -7.43
C GLU A 35 2.89 -20.76 -6.79
N ALA A 36 1.71 -20.52 -7.37
CA ALA A 36 0.73 -19.60 -6.82
C ALA A 36 0.14 -20.11 -5.50
N ALA A 37 -0.17 -21.40 -5.41
CA ALA A 37 -0.68 -22.03 -4.19
C ALA A 37 0.36 -22.01 -3.05
N GLU A 38 1.63 -22.32 -3.35
CA GLU A 38 2.73 -22.21 -2.37
C GLU A 38 2.93 -20.77 -1.89
N ARG A 39 2.87 -19.80 -2.81
CA ARG A 39 2.93 -18.37 -2.45
C ARG A 39 1.72 -17.95 -1.62
N GLU A 40 0.54 -18.50 -1.87
CA GLU A 40 -0.66 -18.19 -1.10
C GLU A 40 -0.60 -18.78 0.31
N GLN A 41 -0.10 -20.01 0.45
CA GLN A 41 0.09 -20.66 1.76
C GLN A 41 1.17 -19.96 2.60
N SER A 42 2.28 -19.54 1.99
CA SER A 42 3.33 -18.80 2.68
C SER A 42 2.94 -17.35 2.96
N ARG A 43 1.98 -16.79 2.21
CA ARG A 43 1.50 -15.44 2.43
C ARG A 43 0.53 -15.40 3.61
N ARG A 44 0.80 -14.48 4.54
CA ARG A 44 -0.12 -14.16 5.63
C ARG A 44 -1.49 -13.76 5.06
N ARG A 45 -2.55 -14.43 5.54
CA ARG A 45 -3.95 -14.03 5.26
C ARG A 45 -4.13 -12.58 5.74
N LYS A 46 -5.03 -11.82 5.12
CA LYS A 46 -5.29 -10.42 5.50
C LYS A 46 -6.74 -10.27 5.89
N LEU A 47 -7.00 -9.62 7.02
CA LEU A 47 -8.35 -9.31 7.47
C LEU A 47 -8.95 -8.06 6.78
N GLY A 48 -8.11 -7.21 6.16
CA GLY A 48 -8.55 -5.97 5.53
C GLY A 48 -7.68 -5.52 4.35
N LYS A 49 -7.87 -4.26 3.93
CA LYS A 49 -7.19 -3.68 2.75
C LYS A 49 -5.68 -3.49 2.95
N LEU A 50 -5.27 -3.11 4.16
CA LEU A 50 -3.86 -2.83 4.46
C LEU A 50 -3.10 -4.13 4.76
N LYS A 51 -1.83 -4.17 4.35
CA LYS A 51 -0.91 -5.26 4.68
C LYS A 51 -0.22 -4.95 6.01
N TYR A 52 0.03 -5.97 6.81
CA TYR A 52 0.92 -5.84 7.97
C TYR A 52 2.33 -5.49 7.49
N GLY A 53 2.94 -4.47 8.08
CA GLY A 53 4.34 -4.15 7.85
C GLY A 53 5.20 -5.03 8.75
N GLU A 54 6.30 -5.56 8.22
CA GLU A 54 7.19 -6.43 8.97
C GLU A 54 7.82 -5.67 10.14
N ARG A 55 7.80 -6.30 11.32
CA ARG A 55 8.39 -5.73 12.54
C ARG A 55 9.90 -5.66 12.36
N ARG A 56 10.50 -4.53 12.78
CA ARG A 56 11.96 -4.39 12.77
C ARG A 56 12.56 -5.40 13.76
N PRO A 57 13.63 -6.10 13.40
CA PRO A 57 14.31 -7.01 14.34
C PRO A 57 14.88 -6.24 15.53
N GLU A 58 14.64 -6.76 16.73
CA GLU A 58 15.16 -6.25 18.00
C GLU A 58 16.49 -6.92 18.31
N VAL A 59 17.47 -6.63 17.47
CA VAL A 59 18.82 -7.15 17.60
C VAL A 59 19.73 -5.97 17.88
N LEU A 60 20.45 -6.04 19.01
CA LEU A 60 21.49 -5.07 19.34
C LEU A 60 22.64 -5.24 18.35
N CYS A 61 23.16 -4.13 17.82
CA CYS A 61 24.38 -4.16 17.01
C CYS A 61 25.60 -4.49 17.90
N SER A 62 26.72 -4.89 17.29
CA SER A 62 27.97 -5.22 18.01
C SER A 62 28.43 -4.09 18.94
N ASP A 63 28.22 -2.84 18.52
CA ASP A 63 28.67 -1.64 19.23
C ASP A 63 27.71 -1.26 20.38
N GLU A 64 26.47 -1.76 20.33
CA GLU A 64 25.43 -1.59 21.34
C GLU A 64 25.41 -2.75 22.34
N LEU A 65 26.21 -3.79 22.09
CA LEU A 65 26.26 -5.01 22.87
C LEU A 65 27.07 -4.76 24.16
N VAL A 66 26.36 -4.69 25.28
CA VAL A 66 26.99 -4.34 26.56
C VAL A 66 27.64 -5.57 27.21
N SER A 67 28.79 -5.38 27.84
CA SER A 67 29.54 -6.45 28.53
C SER A 67 28.85 -7.00 29.78
N SER A 68 27.86 -6.29 30.34
CA SER A 68 27.13 -6.72 31.52
C SER A 68 25.65 -6.31 31.48
N LEU A 69 24.79 -7.17 32.03
CA LEU A 69 23.33 -6.96 32.09
C LEU A 69 22.94 -5.69 32.86
N ARG A 70 23.77 -5.25 33.82
CA ARG A 70 23.54 -4.01 34.59
C ARG A 70 23.77 -2.74 33.78
N ALA A 71 24.59 -2.83 32.74
CA ALA A 71 24.90 -1.71 31.87
C ALA A 71 24.02 -1.73 30.60
N LEU A 72 23.13 -2.71 30.44
CA LEU A 72 22.03 -2.59 29.49
C LEU A 72 21.14 -1.41 29.92
N PRO A 73 20.60 -0.65 28.96
CA PRO A 73 19.62 0.39 29.27
C PRO A 73 18.46 -0.23 30.07
N HIS A 74 18.24 0.27 31.30
CA HIS A 74 17.24 -0.25 32.23
C HIS A 74 15.78 0.00 31.80
N GLN A 75 15.60 0.88 30.81
CA GLN A 75 14.35 0.93 30.07
C GLN A 75 14.37 -0.26 29.12
N PRO A 76 13.37 -1.17 29.14
CA PRO A 76 13.21 -2.02 27.97
C PRO A 76 13.11 -1.06 26.79
N GLU A 77 14.05 -1.16 25.84
CA GLU A 77 14.04 -0.33 24.63
C GLU A 77 12.76 -0.52 23.81
N THR A 78 11.92 -1.46 24.23
CA THR A 78 10.74 -1.93 23.54
C THR A 78 9.47 -1.58 24.30
N ASP A 79 8.55 -0.93 23.58
CA ASP A 79 7.18 -0.73 24.02
C ASP A 79 6.42 -2.06 23.90
N LEU A 80 6.32 -2.80 25.01
CA LEU A 80 5.62 -4.08 25.09
C LEU A 80 4.18 -4.03 24.55
N MET A 81 3.50 -2.89 24.66
CA MET A 81 2.13 -2.75 24.16
C MET A 81 2.11 -2.65 22.65
N ALA A 82 3.04 -1.91 22.05
CA ALA A 82 3.22 -1.86 20.61
C ALA A 82 3.55 -3.25 20.05
N GLU A 83 4.43 -4.01 20.71
CA GLU A 83 4.76 -5.38 20.28
C GLU A 83 3.56 -6.33 20.33
N ARG A 84 2.79 -6.29 21.42
CA ARG A 84 1.60 -7.12 21.58
C ARG A 84 0.55 -6.78 20.53
N PHE A 85 0.36 -5.49 20.25
CA PHE A 85 -0.53 -5.03 19.20
C PHE A 85 -0.08 -5.55 17.82
N ASP A 86 1.22 -5.51 17.56
CA ASP A 86 1.83 -6.00 16.32
C ASP A 86 1.68 -7.50 16.15
N SER A 87 1.92 -8.27 17.21
CA SER A 87 1.67 -9.71 17.25
C SER A 87 0.20 -10.07 17.00
N MET A 88 -0.75 -9.27 17.52
CA MET A 88 -2.18 -9.49 17.25
C MET A 88 -2.54 -9.19 15.79
N ARG A 89 -1.91 -8.17 15.18
CA ARG A 89 -2.08 -7.87 13.75
C ARG A 89 -1.47 -8.95 12.86
N GLU A 90 -0.29 -9.45 13.22
CA GLU A 90 0.40 -10.55 12.53
C GLU A 90 -0.43 -11.84 12.53
N ARG A 91 -1.06 -12.16 13.67
CA ARG A 91 -1.94 -13.34 13.81
C ARG A 91 -3.34 -13.15 13.23
N ASN A 92 -3.63 -12.03 12.58
CA ASN A 92 -4.96 -11.67 12.07
C ASN A 92 -6.09 -11.63 13.12
N LEU A 93 -5.76 -11.39 14.40
CA LEU A 93 -6.77 -11.15 15.45
C LEU A 93 -7.32 -9.72 15.38
N ILE A 94 -6.47 -8.78 14.97
CA ILE A 94 -6.82 -7.36 14.80
C ILE A 94 -6.48 -6.94 13.38
N GLU A 95 -7.37 -6.18 12.75
CA GLU A 95 -7.10 -5.61 11.43
C GLU A 95 -5.97 -4.58 11.43
N VAL A 96 -5.20 -4.55 10.35
CA VAL A 96 -4.21 -3.49 10.12
C VAL A 96 -4.94 -2.23 9.70
N ARG A 97 -4.85 -1.20 10.54
CA ARG A 97 -5.43 0.13 10.33
C ARG A 97 -4.36 1.21 10.35
N SER A 98 -4.60 2.27 9.58
CA SER A 98 -3.81 3.49 9.62
C SER A 98 -4.58 4.56 10.36
N ARG A 99 -3.88 5.47 11.05
CA ARG A 99 -4.52 6.58 11.76
C ARG A 99 -5.23 7.47 10.73
N ALA A 100 -6.52 7.71 10.97
CA ALA A 100 -7.30 8.62 10.14
C ALA A 100 -6.67 10.02 10.19
N ARG A 101 -6.28 10.53 9.01
CA ARG A 101 -5.80 11.91 8.87
C ARG A 101 -7.01 12.85 8.84
N LYS A 102 -6.84 14.08 9.33
CA LYS A 102 -7.87 15.11 9.21
C LYS A 102 -8.20 15.31 7.72
N PRO A 103 -9.47 15.22 7.30
CA PRO A 103 -9.81 15.44 5.91
C PRO A 103 -9.50 16.88 5.52
N LYS A 104 -8.97 17.09 4.30
CA LYS A 104 -8.80 18.43 3.75
C LYS A 104 -10.18 19.01 3.49
N ARG A 105 -10.67 19.84 4.41
CA ARG A 105 -11.89 20.61 4.22
C ARG A 105 -11.60 21.80 3.30
N PRO A 106 -12.55 22.21 2.43
CA PRO A 106 -12.41 23.47 1.70
C PRO A 106 -12.19 24.61 2.71
N LYS A 107 -11.37 25.60 2.32
CA LYS A 107 -11.17 26.78 3.15
C LYS A 107 -12.52 27.47 3.31
N ARG A 108 -12.94 27.73 4.54
CA ARG A 108 -14.12 28.55 4.81
C ARG A 108 -13.78 29.98 4.41
N ASN A 109 -14.66 30.62 3.63
CA ASN A 109 -14.53 32.04 3.37
C ASN A 109 -14.77 32.77 4.70
N VAL A 110 -13.75 33.49 5.16
CA VAL A 110 -13.82 34.29 6.39
C VAL A 110 -14.07 35.73 5.96
N TYR A 111 -15.23 36.26 6.36
CA TYR A 111 -15.64 37.63 6.12
C TYR A 111 -15.63 38.37 7.45
N THR A 112 -15.12 39.60 7.47
CA THR A 112 -15.31 40.49 8.63
C THR A 112 -16.77 40.94 8.67
N ARG A 113 -17.28 41.32 9.85
CA ARG A 113 -18.69 41.73 10.02
C ARG A 113 -19.09 42.85 9.07
N GLU A 114 -18.16 43.72 8.71
CA GLU A 114 -18.39 44.93 7.89
C GLU A 114 -18.03 44.76 6.42
N SER A 115 -17.62 43.56 5.99
CA SER A 115 -17.22 43.31 4.60
C SER A 115 -18.34 43.58 3.57
N HIS A 116 -19.60 43.54 4.02
CA HIS A 116 -20.77 43.88 3.20
C HIS A 116 -20.92 45.38 2.92
N LYS A 117 -20.21 46.23 3.67
CA LYS A 117 -20.21 47.69 3.51
C LYS A 117 -19.08 48.18 2.61
N ASP A 118 -18.08 47.33 2.36
CA ASP A 118 -16.90 47.70 1.60
C ASP A 118 -17.23 47.69 0.10
N ARG A 119 -17.38 48.89 -0.47
CA ARG A 119 -17.86 49.14 -1.83
C ARG A 119 -16.93 48.61 -2.93
N ARG A 120 -15.71 48.17 -2.56
CA ARG A 120 -14.74 47.52 -3.44
C ARG A 120 -15.10 46.06 -3.77
N TYR A 121 -15.95 45.41 -2.98
CA TYR A 121 -16.30 43.99 -3.13
C TYR A 121 -17.65 43.74 -3.84
N SER A 122 -18.48 44.77 -4.03
CA SER A 122 -19.86 44.61 -4.52
C SER A 122 -20.00 44.60 -6.05
N ALA A 123 -18.98 44.99 -6.82
CA ALA A 123 -19.10 45.16 -8.27
C ALA A 123 -18.55 43.98 -9.10
N THR A 124 -17.55 43.24 -8.60
CA THR A 124 -17.00 42.08 -9.32
C THR A 124 -16.62 41.00 -8.31
N GLY A 125 -17.42 39.92 -8.25
CA GLY A 125 -17.36 38.89 -7.21
C GLY A 125 -16.13 37.97 -7.23
N LYS A 126 -14.91 38.52 -7.28
CA LYS A 126 -13.66 37.77 -7.05
C LYS A 126 -12.86 38.42 -5.92
N PRO A 127 -12.54 37.70 -4.84
CA PRO A 127 -11.64 38.24 -3.82
C PRO A 127 -10.24 38.34 -4.40
N VAL A 128 -9.67 39.55 -4.41
CA VAL A 128 -8.22 39.73 -4.58
C VAL A 128 -7.57 39.09 -3.36
N GLY A 129 -6.56 38.26 -3.59
CA GLY A 129 -5.88 37.53 -2.52
C GLY A 129 -5.46 38.48 -1.40
N PHE A 130 -5.67 38.05 -0.15
CA PHE A 130 -5.17 38.71 1.05
C PHE A 130 -3.65 38.88 0.91
N ASP A 131 -3.20 40.09 0.60
CA ASP A 131 -1.78 40.42 0.53
C ASP A 131 -1.24 40.57 1.95
N LYS A 132 -0.24 39.76 2.29
CA LYS A 132 0.33 39.71 3.64
C LYS A 132 1.16 40.95 3.98
N SER A 133 1.44 41.78 2.97
CA SER A 133 2.18 43.04 3.09
C SER A 133 1.41 44.14 3.85
N GLU A 134 0.08 44.04 3.95
CA GLU A 134 -0.78 45.03 4.63
C GLU A 134 -1.14 44.67 6.08
N ALA A 135 -0.57 43.61 6.65
CA ALA A 135 -0.82 43.27 8.04
C ALA A 135 -0.19 44.34 8.97
N PRO A 136 -0.95 44.95 9.92
CA PRO A 136 -0.38 45.90 10.85
C PRO A 136 0.65 45.19 11.73
N VAL A 137 1.89 45.70 11.69
CA VAL A 137 2.93 45.33 12.65
C VAL A 137 2.54 45.97 13.98
N TRP A 138 2.13 45.15 14.93
CA TRP A 138 1.93 45.59 16.30
C TRP A 138 3.31 45.84 16.92
N VAL A 139 3.59 47.10 17.25
CA VAL A 139 4.72 47.53 18.08
C VAL A 139 4.43 47.17 19.53
#